data_AF-A0A7V8NK38-F1
#
_entry.id   AF-A0A7V8NK38-F1
#
_cell.length_a   1.000
_cell.length_b   1.000
_cell.length_c   1.000
_cell.angle_alpha   90.00
_cell.angle_beta   90.00
_cell.angle_gamma   90.00
#
_symmetry.space_group_name_H-M   'P 1'
#
loop_
_entity.id
_entity.type
_entity.pdbx_description
1 polymer ?
#
loop_
_entity_poly.entity_id
_entity_poly.type
_entity_poly.pdbx_seq_one_letter_code
_entity_poly.pdbx_strand_id
1 'polypeptide(L)'
;MAVISTFVCVDDEHAYPAVVDPTERWNGWVNPGFAIEAVCQLAAHTEEMAEEFGHDCTDQIKVIEGGPVPVVLHIRWQYLGDEPGSAANVVEPDKNGLYWIGGYEWTWYIVEDGPLFYSKKAAFNAWVGMLDATARRIGEVGRSQMPDALAAIVDLHGLGHIQAVASASGNDWPSETEDDGEDEYGPFDTETLGEGDELLRKALDFGRDPIELEMGGWRLAREIGPGLHRIVFGPLDAEPAGDGPLETIRERFTEARRKLLTDYVPTLAEVSRDAVPGATGVVASRISPRRLLWFTTSDEGVRTRSISIPADKTQVVIDRLSVVLAYEPTTEDLAACGWKPVDGQEDIDAHLLFFPAA
;
A
#
# COMPACT_ATOMS: atom_id res chain seq x y z
N MET A 1 -17.02 26.47 15.35
CA MET A 1 -16.35 25.87 14.19
C MET A 1 -16.84 24.43 14.06
N ALA A 2 -16.76 23.84 12.86
CA ALA A 2 -17.30 22.51 12.60
C ALA A 2 -16.21 21.46 12.86
N VAL A 3 -16.35 20.75 13.98
CA VAL A 3 -15.47 19.65 14.34
C VAL A 3 -15.96 18.39 13.62
N ILE A 4 -15.05 17.60 13.06
CA ILE A 4 -15.37 16.37 12.32
C ILE A 4 -14.82 15.14 13.05
N SER A 5 -15.54 14.03 12.98
CA SER A 5 -15.03 12.72 13.40
C SER A 5 -14.26 12.10 12.24
N THR A 6 -13.01 11.74 12.45
CA THR A 6 -12.13 11.17 11.41
C THR A 6 -11.04 10.30 12.04
N PHE A 7 -10.06 9.85 11.25
CA PHE A 7 -8.86 9.20 11.75
C PHE A 7 -7.66 10.13 11.56
N VAL A 8 -6.70 10.06 12.47
CA VAL A 8 -5.43 10.80 12.38
C VAL A 8 -4.24 9.88 12.58
N CYS A 9 -3.11 10.25 12.00
CA CYS A 9 -1.84 9.54 12.07
C CYS A 9 -0.71 10.54 12.31
N VAL A 10 0.38 10.09 12.96
CA VAL A 10 1.59 10.90 13.23
C VAL A 10 2.86 10.25 12.68
N ASP A 11 2.85 8.94 12.50
CA ASP A 11 4.03 8.09 12.26
C ASP A 11 3.95 7.31 10.92
N ASP A 12 2.93 7.56 10.10
CA ASP A 12 2.64 6.78 8.89
C ASP A 12 2.39 5.28 9.16
N GLU A 13 2.06 4.93 10.41
CA GLU A 13 1.90 3.56 10.85
C GLU A 13 0.60 3.27 11.57
N HIS A 14 0.13 4.21 12.37
CA HIS A 14 -1.00 4.02 13.26
C HIS A 14 -2.04 5.12 13.07
N ALA A 15 -3.23 4.72 12.62
CA ALA A 15 -4.39 5.58 12.49
C ALA A 15 -5.30 5.44 13.73
N TYR A 16 -5.63 6.57 14.36
CA TYR A 16 -6.44 6.64 15.57
C TYR A 16 -7.75 7.40 15.30
N PRO A 17 -8.91 6.92 15.77
CA PRO A 17 -10.15 7.66 15.67
C PRO A 17 -10.07 8.91 16.56
N ALA A 18 -10.40 10.06 15.97
CA ALA A 18 -10.28 11.36 16.60
C ALA A 18 -11.38 12.32 16.15
N VAL A 19 -11.52 13.38 16.94
CA VAL A 19 -12.34 14.54 16.65
C VAL A 19 -11.39 15.70 16.34
N VAL A 20 -11.48 16.28 15.14
CA VAL A 20 -10.56 17.33 14.68
C VAL A 20 -11.32 18.57 14.22
N ASP A 21 -10.76 19.74 14.48
CA ASP A 21 -11.13 20.95 13.75
C ASP A 21 -10.16 21.11 12.56
N PRO A 22 -10.61 20.89 11.31
CA PRO A 22 -9.71 20.93 10.16
C PRO A 22 -9.19 22.34 9.85
N THR A 23 -9.73 23.38 10.50
CA THR A 23 -9.30 24.77 10.37
C THR A 23 -8.31 25.20 11.46
N GLU A 24 -8.29 24.49 12.59
CA GLU A 24 -7.30 24.70 13.65
C GLU A 24 -6.05 23.88 13.34
N ARG A 25 -5.07 24.53 12.73
CA ARG A 25 -3.82 23.90 12.30
C ARG A 25 -2.60 24.57 12.89
N TRP A 26 -1.61 23.74 13.23
CA TRP A 26 -0.26 24.15 13.59
C TRP A 26 0.72 23.66 12.55
N ASN A 27 1.40 24.58 11.85
CA ASN A 27 2.32 24.24 10.75
C ASN A 27 1.71 23.31 9.68
N GLY A 28 0.38 23.38 9.47
CA GLY A 28 -0.35 22.52 8.54
C GLY A 28 -0.93 21.24 9.17
N TRP A 29 -0.47 20.86 10.35
CA TRP A 29 -0.92 19.68 11.11
C TRP A 29 -2.17 19.98 11.94
N VAL A 30 -3.01 18.97 12.14
CA VAL A 30 -4.26 19.12 12.92
C VAL A 30 -4.01 18.97 14.41
N ASN A 31 -4.94 19.43 15.23
CA ASN A 31 -4.98 19.18 16.67
C ASN A 31 -6.11 18.17 16.95
N PRO A 32 -5.81 16.89 17.23
CA PRO A 32 -6.84 15.88 17.47
C PRO A 32 -7.24 15.74 18.95
N GLY A 33 -8.55 15.61 19.17
CA GLY A 33 -9.14 15.17 20.44
C GLY A 33 -9.51 13.69 20.37
N PHE A 34 -8.98 12.89 21.29
CA PHE A 34 -9.13 11.44 21.33
C PHE A 34 -10.09 10.97 22.42
N ALA A 35 -10.93 9.98 22.13
CA ALA A 35 -11.62 9.22 23.17
C ALA A 35 -10.61 8.33 23.91
N ILE A 36 -10.92 7.93 25.15
CA ILE A 36 -9.99 7.17 26.00
C ILE A 36 -9.51 5.87 25.34
N GLU A 37 -10.35 5.19 24.58
CA GLU A 37 -10.00 3.97 23.87
C GLU A 37 -8.87 4.22 22.85
N ALA A 38 -8.94 5.34 22.12
CA ALA A 38 -7.89 5.75 21.19
C ALA A 38 -6.61 6.19 21.92
N VAL A 39 -6.74 6.81 23.10
CA VAL A 39 -5.58 7.15 23.94
C VAL A 39 -4.87 5.88 24.44
N CYS A 40 -5.62 4.84 24.82
CA CYS A 40 -5.03 3.56 25.23
C CYS A 40 -4.29 2.88 24.08
N GLN A 41 -4.81 2.96 22.85
CA GLN A 41 -4.10 2.48 21.66
C GLN A 41 -2.80 3.27 21.43
N LEU A 42 -2.88 4.61 21.48
CA LEU A 42 -1.71 5.47 21.33
C LEU A 42 -0.65 5.18 22.41
N ALA A 43 -1.08 4.98 23.65
CA ALA A 43 -0.19 4.62 24.76
C ALA A 43 0.55 3.31 24.52
N ALA A 44 -0.13 2.27 24.02
CA ALA A 44 0.49 1.01 23.66
C ALA A 44 1.54 1.19 22.56
N HIS A 45 1.21 1.89 21.47
CA HIS A 45 2.15 2.09 20.36
C HIS A 45 3.37 2.94 20.75
N THR A 46 3.18 4.01 21.56
CA THR A 46 4.33 4.79 22.06
C THR A 46 5.23 4.00 23.01
N GLU A 47 4.72 2.94 23.66
CA GLU A 47 5.56 2.03 24.44
C GLU A 47 6.36 1.10 23.53
N GLU A 48 5.73 0.51 22.52
CA GLU A 48 6.40 -0.34 21.52
C GLU A 48 7.53 0.43 20.83
N MET A 49 7.27 1.68 20.40
CA MET A 49 8.30 2.56 19.82
C MET A 49 9.45 2.84 20.80
N ALA A 50 9.16 2.98 22.09
CA ALA A 50 10.19 3.24 23.08
C ALA A 50 11.05 2.00 23.37
N GLU A 51 10.44 0.81 23.31
CA GLU A 51 11.17 -0.46 23.38
C GLU A 51 12.08 -0.66 22.17
N GLU A 52 11.63 -0.27 20.97
CA GLU A 52 12.39 -0.40 19.73
C GLU A 52 13.53 0.64 19.60
N PHE A 53 13.22 1.91 19.82
CA PHE A 53 14.14 3.03 19.52
C PHE A 53 14.83 3.61 20.75
N GLY A 54 14.44 3.18 21.95
CA GLY A 54 14.91 3.72 23.22
C GLY A 54 13.97 4.78 23.79
N HIS A 55 13.79 4.75 25.13
CA HIS A 55 12.85 5.63 25.83
C HIS A 55 13.18 7.12 25.73
N ASP A 56 14.45 7.50 25.55
CA ASP A 56 14.86 8.91 25.42
C ASP A 56 14.67 9.48 23.99
N CYS A 57 14.36 8.62 23.02
CA CYS A 57 14.19 8.97 21.61
C CYS A 57 12.75 9.23 21.18
N THR A 58 11.76 8.90 22.02
CA THR A 58 10.34 8.99 21.65
C THR A 58 9.47 9.49 22.79
N ASP A 59 8.54 10.39 22.50
CA ASP A 59 7.55 10.84 23.48
C ASP A 59 6.63 9.66 23.84
N GLN A 60 6.21 9.57 25.12
CA GLN A 60 5.39 8.47 25.60
C GLN A 60 4.04 8.96 26.11
N ILE A 61 2.98 8.21 25.80
CA ILE A 61 1.68 8.35 26.43
C ILE A 61 1.49 7.22 27.44
N LYS A 62 1.16 7.56 28.68
CA LYS A 62 0.82 6.57 29.71
C LYS A 62 -0.61 6.80 30.19
N VAL A 63 -1.38 5.73 30.29
CA VAL A 63 -2.74 5.75 30.87
C VAL A 63 -2.70 5.06 32.22
N ILE A 64 -3.09 5.78 33.26
CA ILE A 64 -3.23 5.24 34.61
C ILE A 64 -4.72 5.10 34.92
N GLU A 65 -5.15 3.85 35.04
CA GLU A 65 -6.52 3.49 35.38
C GLU A 65 -6.74 3.41 36.90
N GLY A 66 -8.01 3.30 37.33
CA GLY A 66 -8.38 3.07 38.74
C GLY A 66 -8.99 4.27 39.46
N GLY A 67 -9.02 5.43 38.82
CA GLY A 67 -9.80 6.60 39.24
C GLY A 67 -11.18 6.67 38.56
N PRO A 68 -12.07 7.59 38.99
CA PRO A 68 -13.33 7.85 38.30
C PRO A 68 -13.13 8.42 36.88
N VAL A 69 -11.96 9.00 36.60
CA VAL A 69 -11.49 9.40 35.28
C VAL A 69 -10.04 8.92 35.15
N PRO A 70 -9.66 8.24 34.04
CA PRO A 70 -8.27 7.85 33.81
C PRO A 70 -7.33 9.05 33.79
N VAL A 71 -6.12 8.88 34.33
CA VAL A 71 -5.08 9.91 34.25
C VAL A 71 -4.22 9.61 33.05
N VAL A 72 -4.14 10.55 32.10
CA VAL A 72 -3.29 10.43 30.91
C VAL A 72 -2.06 11.29 31.11
N LEU A 73 -0.87 10.70 30.96
CA LEU A 73 0.41 11.39 31.04
C LEU A 73 1.02 11.47 29.64
N HIS A 74 1.48 12.65 29.26
CA HIS A 74 2.32 12.89 28.09
C HIS A 74 3.74 13.19 28.56
N ILE A 75 4.68 12.30 28.26
CA ILE A 75 6.09 12.39 28.66
C ILE A 75 6.92 12.75 27.43
N ARG A 76 7.62 13.88 27.51
CA ARG A 76 8.42 14.48 26.44
C ARG A 76 9.90 14.44 26.83
N TRP A 77 10.57 13.34 26.49
CA TRP A 77 11.92 13.05 27.00
C TRP A 77 12.98 14.05 26.53
N GLN A 78 12.81 14.60 25.33
CA GLN A 78 13.68 15.66 24.79
C GLN A 78 13.78 16.90 25.69
N TYR A 79 12.74 17.18 26.50
CA TYR A 79 12.72 18.35 27.40
C TYR A 79 13.19 18.03 28.82
N LEU A 80 13.54 16.77 29.14
CA LEU A 80 13.97 16.37 30.48
C LEU A 80 15.24 17.09 30.93
N GLY A 81 16.18 17.34 30.00
CA GLY A 81 17.42 18.04 30.28
C GLY A 81 17.27 19.56 30.47
N ASP A 82 16.24 20.15 29.87
CA ASP A 82 16.05 21.61 29.84
C ASP A 82 15.20 22.09 31.02
N GLU A 83 13.97 21.58 31.12
CA GLU A 83 13.04 21.94 32.19
C GLU A 83 12.27 20.68 32.63
N PRO A 84 12.74 19.96 33.67
CA PRO A 84 12.13 18.69 34.09
C PRO A 84 10.63 18.80 34.40
N GLY A 85 10.16 19.97 34.83
CA GLY A 85 8.74 20.25 35.09
C GLY A 85 7.88 20.27 33.83
N SER A 86 8.46 20.55 32.65
CA SER A 86 7.77 20.44 31.36
C SER A 86 8.00 19.09 30.69
N ALA A 87 8.86 18.22 31.21
CA ALA A 87 9.08 16.91 30.59
C ALA A 87 7.89 15.95 30.75
N ALA A 88 6.94 16.21 31.65
CA ALA A 88 5.74 15.39 31.79
C ALA A 88 4.52 16.25 32.14
N ASN A 89 3.43 16.07 31.40
CA ASN A 89 2.15 16.74 31.65
C ASN A 89 1.03 15.73 31.90
N VAL A 90 0.09 16.10 32.78
CA VAL A 90 -1.21 15.45 32.84
C VAL A 90 -2.10 16.05 31.75
N VAL A 91 -2.62 15.20 30.87
CA VAL A 91 -3.60 15.59 29.85
C VAL A 91 -5.00 15.33 30.41
N GLU A 92 -5.72 16.40 30.73
CA GLU A 92 -7.09 16.31 31.21
C GLU A 92 -8.07 16.17 30.02
N PRO A 93 -9.13 15.35 30.15
CA PRO A 93 -10.17 15.32 29.15
C PRO A 93 -11.00 16.61 29.18
N ASP A 94 -11.49 17.03 28.01
CA ASP A 94 -12.43 18.13 27.92
C ASP A 94 -13.82 17.77 28.48
N LYS A 95 -14.76 18.72 28.40
CA LYS A 95 -16.16 18.51 28.84
C LYS A 95 -16.90 17.37 28.11
N ASN A 96 -16.37 16.89 26.98
CA ASN A 96 -16.91 15.79 26.18
C ASN A 96 -16.14 14.48 26.41
N GLY A 97 -15.14 14.47 27.29
CA GLY A 97 -14.30 13.30 27.53
C GLY A 97 -13.15 13.11 26.53
N LEU A 98 -12.81 14.14 25.75
CA LEU A 98 -11.76 14.07 24.73
C LEU A 98 -10.41 14.55 25.25
N TYR A 99 -9.35 13.79 25.01
CA TYR A 99 -7.97 14.12 25.36
C TYR A 99 -7.25 14.72 24.15
N TRP A 100 -6.78 15.95 24.27
CA TRP A 100 -6.07 16.66 23.20
C TRP A 100 -4.56 16.42 23.35
N ILE A 101 -4.04 15.42 22.63
CA ILE A 101 -2.68 14.90 22.80
C ILE A 101 -1.80 15.30 21.61
N GLY A 102 -0.59 15.81 21.88
CA GLY A 102 0.39 16.18 20.85
C GLY A 102 -0.03 17.38 19.99
N GLY A 103 -1.14 18.04 20.31
CA GLY A 103 -1.54 19.28 19.64
C GLY A 103 -0.44 20.33 19.73
N TYR A 104 -0.07 20.92 18.59
CA TYR A 104 1.00 21.92 18.46
C TYR A 104 2.43 21.40 18.69
N GLU A 105 2.62 20.09 18.79
CA GLU A 105 3.92 19.47 19.04
C GLU A 105 4.20 18.34 18.04
N TRP A 106 3.19 17.53 17.79
CA TRP A 106 3.25 16.39 16.88
C TRP A 106 2.64 16.74 15.53
N THR A 107 3.14 16.08 14.49
CA THR A 107 2.76 16.29 13.10
C THR A 107 1.54 15.45 12.71
N TRP A 108 0.44 15.61 13.45
CA TRP A 108 -0.80 14.90 13.18
C TRP A 108 -1.41 15.30 11.83
N TYR A 109 -1.79 14.33 11.02
CA TYR A 109 -2.56 14.57 9.80
C TYR A 109 -3.79 13.68 9.73
N ILE A 110 -4.80 14.16 8.99
CA ILE A 110 -6.04 13.43 8.77
C ILE A 110 -5.77 12.28 7.79
N VAL A 111 -6.19 11.09 8.15
CA VAL A 111 -6.16 9.90 7.30
C VAL A 111 -7.47 9.84 6.54
N GLU A 112 -7.48 10.32 5.30
CA GLU A 112 -8.68 10.40 4.44
C GLU A 112 -9.34 9.03 4.20
N ASP A 113 -8.57 7.96 4.31
CA ASP A 113 -9.02 6.58 4.09
C ASP A 113 -9.52 5.87 5.36
N GLY A 114 -9.41 6.52 6.52
CA GLY A 114 -9.89 5.98 7.80
C GLY A 114 -9.39 4.55 8.07
N PRO A 115 -10.28 3.59 8.38
CA PRO A 115 -9.89 2.20 8.67
C PRO A 115 -9.16 1.48 7.53
N LEU A 116 -9.35 1.95 6.28
CA LEU A 116 -8.72 1.34 5.11
C LEU A 116 -7.21 1.56 5.08
N PHE A 117 -6.71 2.52 5.87
CA PHE A 117 -5.28 2.76 6.02
C PHE A 117 -4.50 1.47 6.31
N TYR A 118 -4.95 0.67 7.28
CA TYR A 118 -4.28 -0.57 7.65
C TYR A 118 -4.32 -1.62 6.54
N SER A 119 -5.46 -1.77 5.86
CA SER A 119 -5.59 -2.74 4.77
C SER A 119 -4.80 -2.32 3.55
N LYS A 120 -4.71 -1.03 3.26
CA LYS A 120 -3.82 -0.48 2.22
C LYS A 120 -2.35 -0.70 2.57
N LYS A 121 -1.94 -0.36 3.80
CA LYS A 121 -0.57 -0.57 4.27
C LYS A 121 -0.19 -2.06 4.26
N ALA A 122 -1.08 -2.94 4.68
CA ALA A 122 -0.86 -4.39 4.64
C ALA A 122 -0.71 -4.91 3.21
N ALA A 123 -1.58 -4.49 2.28
CA ALA A 123 -1.46 -4.85 0.87
C ALA A 123 -0.14 -4.32 0.26
N PHE A 124 0.19 -3.07 0.54
CA PHE A 124 1.44 -2.44 0.11
C PHE A 124 2.68 -3.18 0.63
N ASN A 125 2.75 -3.45 1.93
CA ASN A 125 3.89 -4.14 2.54
C ASN A 125 4.03 -5.58 2.01
N ALA A 126 2.91 -6.30 1.85
CA ALA A 126 2.94 -7.64 1.30
C ALA A 126 3.39 -7.64 -0.17
N TRP A 127 3.01 -6.62 -0.93
CA TRP A 127 3.45 -6.41 -2.30
C TRP A 127 4.95 -6.10 -2.40
N VAL A 128 5.47 -5.17 -1.58
CA VAL A 128 6.91 -4.88 -1.48
C VAL A 128 7.69 -6.14 -1.11
N GLY A 129 7.20 -6.91 -0.13
CA GLY A 129 7.82 -8.19 0.26
C GLY A 129 7.86 -9.21 -0.88
N MET A 130 6.82 -9.26 -1.72
CA MET A 130 6.79 -10.11 -2.91
C MET A 130 7.80 -9.67 -3.98
N LEU A 131 7.94 -8.37 -4.23
CA LEU A 131 8.94 -7.85 -5.17
C LEU A 131 10.37 -8.10 -4.71
N ASP A 132 10.67 -7.91 -3.42
CA ASP A 132 11.98 -8.21 -2.84
C ASP A 132 12.29 -9.71 -2.94
N ALA A 133 11.36 -10.58 -2.55
CA ALA A 133 11.51 -12.03 -2.68
C ALA A 133 11.73 -12.47 -4.14
N THR A 134 11.03 -11.84 -5.08
CA THR A 134 11.21 -12.09 -6.52
C THR A 134 12.59 -11.65 -6.98
N ALA A 135 13.03 -10.45 -6.61
CA ALA A 135 14.36 -9.94 -6.96
C ALA A 135 15.48 -10.85 -6.45
N ARG A 136 15.35 -11.37 -5.22
CA ARG A 136 16.27 -12.36 -4.66
C ARG A 136 16.28 -13.64 -5.48
N ARG A 137 15.10 -14.17 -5.83
CA ARG A 137 14.99 -15.41 -6.60
C ARG A 137 15.56 -15.27 -8.02
N ILE A 138 15.31 -14.14 -8.71
CA ILE A 138 15.96 -13.84 -9.99
C ILE A 138 17.49 -13.79 -9.82
N GLY A 139 17.97 -13.18 -8.72
CA GLY A 139 19.39 -13.16 -8.40
C GLY A 139 19.99 -14.55 -8.18
N GLU A 140 19.28 -15.47 -7.53
CA GLU A 140 19.71 -16.88 -7.38
C GLU A 140 19.85 -17.58 -8.73
N VAL A 141 18.85 -17.42 -9.60
CA VAL A 141 18.85 -17.98 -10.96
C VAL A 141 20.03 -17.41 -11.75
N GLY A 142 20.21 -16.09 -11.77
CA GLY A 142 21.32 -15.43 -12.45
C GLY A 142 22.68 -15.87 -11.91
N ARG A 143 22.83 -16.04 -10.59
CA ARG A 143 24.08 -16.46 -9.95
C ARG A 143 24.47 -17.91 -10.18
N SER A 144 23.55 -18.74 -10.70
CA SER A 144 23.89 -20.11 -11.12
C SER A 144 24.87 -20.12 -12.30
N GLN A 145 24.85 -19.08 -13.14
CA GLN A 145 25.72 -18.93 -14.32
C GLN A 145 26.70 -17.76 -14.20
N MET A 146 26.32 -16.70 -13.49
CA MET A 146 27.17 -15.54 -13.19
C MET A 146 27.25 -15.30 -11.67
N PRO A 147 28.14 -16.00 -10.93
CA PRO A 147 28.14 -15.99 -9.46
C PRO A 147 28.27 -14.62 -8.79
N ASP A 148 28.83 -13.63 -9.49
CA ASP A 148 29.00 -12.26 -9.02
C ASP A 148 27.91 -11.30 -9.54
N ALA A 149 26.79 -11.81 -10.06
CA ALA A 149 25.66 -11.00 -10.48
C ALA A 149 25.04 -10.21 -9.32
N LEU A 150 24.84 -8.92 -9.54
CA LEU A 150 24.36 -7.94 -8.55
C LEU A 150 22.99 -7.36 -8.90
N ALA A 151 22.66 -7.25 -10.17
CA ALA A 151 21.39 -6.69 -10.61
C ALA A 151 20.99 -7.18 -12.00
N ALA A 152 19.71 -7.07 -12.34
CA ALA A 152 19.21 -7.20 -13.70
C ALA A 152 18.64 -5.86 -14.19
N ILE A 153 18.81 -5.57 -15.47
CA ILE A 153 18.03 -4.57 -16.20
C ILE A 153 16.88 -5.29 -16.86
N VAL A 154 15.67 -4.83 -16.62
CA VAL A 154 14.45 -5.41 -17.17
C VAL A 154 13.71 -4.39 -18.00
N ASP A 155 13.17 -4.83 -19.12
CA ASP A 155 12.21 -4.07 -19.91
C ASP A 155 10.80 -4.57 -19.57
N LEU A 156 10.00 -3.67 -19.00
CA LEU A 156 8.64 -3.94 -18.60
C LEU A 156 7.62 -3.69 -19.72
N HIS A 157 8.07 -3.24 -20.89
CA HIS A 157 7.22 -3.16 -22.07
C HIS A 157 6.81 -4.57 -22.52
N GLY A 158 5.49 -4.80 -22.62
CA GLY A 158 4.93 -6.09 -23.00
C GLY A 158 4.85 -7.07 -21.83
N LEU A 159 5.61 -8.16 -21.89
CA LEU A 159 5.55 -9.25 -20.91
C LEU A 159 6.53 -9.10 -19.74
N GLY A 160 7.46 -8.13 -19.77
CA GLY A 160 8.56 -8.10 -18.81
C GLY A 160 9.64 -9.11 -19.20
N HIS A 161 10.86 -8.63 -19.45
CA HIS A 161 12.00 -9.50 -19.78
C HIS A 161 13.32 -8.89 -19.31
N ILE A 162 14.27 -9.74 -18.96
CA ILE A 162 15.64 -9.38 -18.58
C ILE A 162 16.41 -9.01 -19.85
N GLN A 163 16.86 -7.76 -19.91
CA GLN A 163 17.64 -7.19 -21.01
C GLN A 163 19.14 -7.30 -20.75
N ALA A 164 19.55 -7.19 -19.49
CA ALA A 164 20.94 -7.20 -19.10
C ALA A 164 21.12 -7.69 -17.66
N VAL A 165 22.29 -8.20 -17.32
CA VAL A 165 22.68 -8.56 -15.94
C VAL A 165 24.00 -7.88 -15.61
N ALA A 166 24.01 -7.12 -14.52
CA ALA A 166 25.19 -6.40 -14.03
C ALA A 166 25.93 -7.24 -12.99
N SER A 167 27.26 -7.25 -13.07
CA SER A 167 28.13 -8.04 -12.20
C SER A 167 29.08 -7.17 -11.36
N ALA A 168 29.57 -7.72 -10.24
CA ALA A 168 30.54 -7.03 -9.39
C ALA A 168 31.90 -6.82 -10.09
N SER A 169 32.25 -7.70 -11.04
CA SER A 169 33.47 -7.59 -11.83
C SER A 169 33.41 -6.52 -12.92
N GLY A 170 32.24 -5.91 -13.17
CA GLY A 170 32.02 -4.95 -14.26
C GLY A 170 31.86 -5.61 -15.63
N ASN A 171 31.73 -6.93 -15.67
CA ASN A 171 31.32 -7.67 -16.85
C ASN A 171 29.79 -7.64 -16.91
N ASP A 172 29.23 -6.58 -17.48
CA ASP A 172 27.80 -6.50 -17.74
C ASP A 172 27.46 -7.37 -18.95
N TRP A 173 26.36 -8.12 -18.87
CA TRP A 173 25.79 -8.85 -20.01
C TRP A 173 24.59 -8.08 -20.57
N PRO A 174 24.42 -7.97 -21.91
CA PRO A 174 25.38 -8.35 -22.95
C PRO A 174 26.65 -7.51 -22.86
N SER A 175 27.80 -8.14 -23.10
CA SER A 175 29.07 -7.42 -23.16
C SER A 175 29.19 -6.76 -24.53
N GLU A 176 29.69 -5.52 -24.60
CA GLU A 176 29.95 -4.87 -25.90
C GLU A 176 31.10 -5.52 -26.69
N THR A 177 31.61 -6.68 -26.25
CA THR A 177 32.75 -7.38 -26.83
C THR A 177 32.29 -8.56 -27.69
N GLU A 178 33.04 -8.87 -28.74
CA GLU A 178 32.81 -10.03 -29.64
C GLU A 178 32.90 -11.40 -28.92
N ASP A 179 33.16 -11.42 -27.61
CA ASP A 179 33.21 -12.62 -26.75
C ASP A 179 31.82 -13.08 -26.28
N ASP A 180 30.76 -12.29 -26.48
CA ASP A 180 29.39 -12.81 -26.49
C ASP A 180 29.27 -13.65 -27.74
N GLY A 181 29.23 -14.99 -27.60
CA GLY A 181 29.29 -15.92 -28.72
C GLY A 181 28.27 -15.67 -29.84
N GLU A 182 28.36 -16.44 -30.93
CA GLU A 182 27.46 -16.30 -32.10
C GLU A 182 25.94 -16.37 -31.78
N ASP A 183 25.57 -16.74 -30.55
CA ASP A 183 24.19 -16.78 -30.06
C ASP A 183 23.70 -15.49 -29.38
N GLU A 184 24.54 -14.46 -29.18
CA GLU A 184 24.20 -13.17 -28.54
C GLU A 184 23.72 -13.30 -27.07
N TYR A 185 23.77 -14.48 -26.44
CA TYR A 185 23.28 -14.72 -25.06
C TYR A 185 24.36 -14.69 -23.98
N GLY A 186 25.63 -14.49 -24.35
CA GLY A 186 26.75 -14.38 -23.41
C GLY A 186 26.87 -15.58 -22.46
N PRO A 187 27.10 -15.41 -21.14
CA PRO A 187 27.25 -16.53 -20.21
C PRO A 187 25.91 -17.18 -19.84
N PHE A 188 24.77 -16.63 -20.27
CA PHE A 188 23.46 -17.13 -19.93
C PHE A 188 22.91 -18.05 -21.01
N ASP A 189 22.36 -19.20 -20.63
CA ASP A 189 21.50 -19.96 -21.54
C ASP A 189 20.07 -19.41 -21.57
N THR A 190 19.33 -19.80 -22.62
CA THR A 190 17.92 -19.41 -22.81
C THR A 190 17.01 -19.95 -21.71
N GLU A 191 17.40 -21.04 -21.04
CA GLU A 191 16.63 -21.63 -19.94
C GLU A 191 16.71 -20.77 -18.67
N THR A 192 17.89 -20.28 -18.32
CA THR A 192 18.16 -19.47 -17.12
C THR A 192 17.52 -18.10 -17.22
N LEU A 193 17.67 -17.40 -18.34
CA LEU A 193 16.95 -16.15 -18.56
C LEU A 193 15.44 -16.39 -18.68
N GLY A 194 15.04 -17.52 -19.26
CA GLY A 194 13.63 -17.92 -19.33
C GLY A 194 12.98 -18.11 -17.94
N GLU A 195 13.69 -18.72 -16.99
CA GLU A 195 13.25 -18.84 -15.60
C GLU A 195 13.19 -17.47 -14.91
N GLY A 196 14.20 -16.63 -15.10
CA GLY A 196 14.21 -15.25 -14.60
C GLY A 196 13.03 -14.41 -15.12
N ASP A 197 12.75 -14.50 -16.43
CA ASP A 197 11.61 -13.86 -17.07
C ASP A 197 10.27 -14.40 -16.57
N GLU A 198 10.18 -15.69 -16.26
CA GLU A 198 8.97 -16.28 -15.70
C GLU A 198 8.70 -15.76 -14.28
N LEU A 199 9.74 -15.66 -13.45
CA LEU A 199 9.65 -15.07 -12.10
C LEU A 199 9.23 -13.60 -12.17
N LEU A 200 9.84 -12.85 -13.09
CA LEU A 200 9.50 -11.45 -13.37
C LEU A 200 8.03 -11.31 -13.78
N ARG A 201 7.58 -12.09 -14.78
CA ARG A 201 6.18 -12.12 -15.24
C ARG A 201 5.22 -12.39 -14.09
N LYS A 202 5.48 -13.43 -13.31
CA LYS A 202 4.64 -13.80 -12.17
C LYS A 202 4.58 -12.70 -11.12
N ALA A 203 5.63 -11.90 -10.92
CA ALA A 203 5.57 -10.75 -10.01
C ALA A 203 4.82 -9.56 -10.59
N LEU A 204 4.89 -9.35 -11.91
CA LEU A 204 4.19 -8.28 -12.63
C LEU A 204 2.70 -8.57 -12.87
N ASP A 205 2.25 -9.82 -12.71
CA ASP A 205 0.82 -10.18 -12.69
C ASP A 205 0.06 -9.51 -11.52
N PHE A 206 0.79 -8.86 -10.62
CA PHE A 206 0.30 -8.26 -9.39
C PHE A 206 0.41 -6.73 -9.35
N GLY A 207 0.81 -6.07 -10.45
CA GLY A 207 0.92 -4.61 -10.57
C GLY A 207 2.04 -4.17 -11.51
N ARG A 208 1.78 -3.14 -12.33
CA ARG A 208 2.75 -2.59 -13.31
C ARG A 208 3.06 -1.10 -13.17
N ASP A 209 2.55 -0.42 -12.14
CA ASP A 209 2.80 1.01 -11.99
C ASP A 209 4.30 1.27 -11.66
N PRO A 210 5.04 2.01 -12.50
CA PRO A 210 6.45 2.31 -12.26
C PRO A 210 6.74 3.00 -10.93
N ILE A 211 5.83 3.85 -10.43
CA ILE A 211 6.02 4.53 -9.13
C ILE A 211 5.99 3.51 -8.01
N GLU A 212 5.06 2.57 -8.08
CA GLU A 212 4.95 1.50 -7.11
C GLU A 212 6.23 0.67 -7.15
N LEU A 213 6.69 0.25 -8.34
CA LEU A 213 7.88 -0.62 -8.50
C LEU A 213 9.14 -0.06 -7.84
N GLU A 214 9.36 1.26 -7.92
CA GLU A 214 10.49 1.91 -7.24
C GLU A 214 10.41 1.76 -5.72
N MET A 215 9.21 1.81 -5.13
CA MET A 215 9.01 1.58 -3.69
C MET A 215 9.29 0.13 -3.29
N GLY A 216 9.11 -0.82 -4.22
CA GLY A 216 9.55 -2.21 -4.09
C GLY A 216 11.05 -2.44 -4.32
N GLY A 217 11.83 -1.38 -4.52
CA GLY A 217 13.27 -1.44 -4.77
C GLY A 217 13.66 -1.64 -6.24
N TRP A 218 12.69 -1.70 -7.17
CA TRP A 218 12.92 -1.86 -8.60
C TRP A 218 13.01 -0.47 -9.24
N ARG A 219 14.23 0.03 -9.42
CA ARG A 219 14.49 1.45 -9.74
C ARG A 219 14.41 1.70 -11.23
N LEU A 220 13.91 2.85 -11.69
CA LEU A 220 14.05 3.22 -13.10
C LEU A 220 15.53 3.36 -13.49
N ALA A 221 15.94 2.65 -14.54
CA ALA A 221 17.28 2.69 -15.12
C ALA A 221 17.37 3.77 -16.22
N ARG A 222 17.08 5.02 -15.86
CA ARG A 222 16.98 6.15 -16.81
C ARG A 222 18.27 6.43 -17.55
N GLU A 223 19.40 6.06 -16.96
CA GLU A 223 20.73 6.14 -17.54
C GLU A 223 20.94 5.17 -18.72
N ILE A 224 20.13 4.10 -18.79
CA ILE A 224 20.20 3.07 -19.83
C ILE A 224 19.14 3.34 -20.90
N GLY A 225 17.90 3.61 -20.49
CA GLY A 225 16.83 3.88 -21.44
C GLY A 225 15.48 4.18 -20.77
N PRO A 226 14.54 4.79 -21.52
CA PRO A 226 13.18 4.97 -21.02
C PRO A 226 12.48 3.61 -20.86
N GLY A 227 11.75 3.43 -19.76
CA GLY A 227 10.97 2.20 -19.50
C GLY A 227 11.78 1.03 -18.93
N LEU A 228 13.11 1.13 -18.88
CA LEU A 228 13.97 0.13 -18.26
C LEU A 228 14.00 0.29 -16.74
N HIS A 229 14.03 -0.83 -16.03
CA HIS A 229 14.14 -0.88 -14.58
C HIS A 229 15.35 -1.72 -14.17
N ARG A 230 16.00 -1.33 -13.09
CA ARG A 230 17.10 -2.05 -12.45
C ARG A 230 16.58 -2.73 -11.20
N ILE A 231 16.67 -4.06 -11.19
CA ILE A 231 16.34 -4.90 -10.04
C ILE A 231 17.66 -5.25 -9.35
N VAL A 232 17.86 -4.78 -8.13
CA VAL A 232 19.06 -5.12 -7.34
C VAL A 232 18.79 -6.43 -6.61
N PHE A 233 19.71 -7.37 -6.75
CA PHE A 233 19.62 -8.66 -6.07
C PHE A 233 20.03 -8.52 -4.61
N GLY A 234 19.34 -9.23 -3.71
CA GLY A 234 19.73 -9.30 -2.31
C GLY A 234 21.13 -9.90 -2.12
N PRO A 235 21.75 -9.71 -0.94
CA PRO A 235 23.08 -10.23 -0.63
C PRO A 235 23.19 -11.75 -0.86
N LEU A 236 24.36 -12.22 -1.29
CA LEU A 236 24.67 -13.64 -1.52
C LEU A 236 24.56 -14.50 -0.25
N ASP A 237 24.78 -13.89 0.90
CA ASP A 237 24.75 -14.50 2.23
C ASP A 237 23.38 -14.41 2.91
N ALA A 238 22.40 -13.77 2.28
CA ALA A 238 21.02 -13.83 2.73
C ALA A 238 20.50 -15.28 2.63
N GLU A 239 19.61 -15.69 3.55
CA GLU A 239 19.00 -17.01 3.47
C GLU A 239 18.36 -17.21 2.09
N PRO A 240 18.63 -18.35 1.41
CA PRO A 240 18.14 -18.58 0.08
C PRO A 240 16.62 -18.53 0.08
N ALA A 241 16.11 -17.82 -0.89
CA ALA A 241 14.70 -17.61 -1.15
C ALA A 241 14.01 -18.87 -1.68
N GLY A 242 14.63 -20.07 -1.71
CA GLY A 242 14.09 -21.44 -1.85
C GLY A 242 12.88 -21.72 -2.79
N ASP A 243 12.48 -22.97 -2.95
CA ASP A 243 11.19 -23.29 -3.61
C ASP A 243 9.97 -22.98 -2.70
N GLY A 244 10.20 -22.75 -1.40
CA GLY A 244 9.19 -22.41 -0.39
C GLY A 244 9.60 -21.21 0.47
N PRO A 245 9.57 -20.01 -0.11
CA PRO A 245 9.06 -18.77 0.51
C PRO A 245 8.31 -17.86 -0.48
N LEU A 246 8.54 -17.95 -1.81
CA LEU A 246 7.92 -17.05 -2.79
C LEU A 246 6.42 -17.29 -2.92
N GLU A 247 5.99 -18.55 -2.98
CA GLU A 247 4.56 -18.89 -3.01
C GLU A 247 3.84 -18.47 -1.72
N THR A 248 4.46 -18.68 -0.56
CA THR A 248 3.91 -18.21 0.72
C THR A 248 3.79 -16.69 0.76
N ILE A 249 4.77 -15.95 0.21
CA ILE A 249 4.72 -14.49 0.13
C ILE A 249 3.63 -14.04 -0.86
N ARG A 250 3.47 -14.74 -2.00
CA ARG A 250 2.36 -14.50 -2.94
C ARG A 250 1.00 -14.76 -2.32
N GLU A 251 0.86 -15.82 -1.53
CA GLU A 251 -0.36 -16.14 -0.79
C GLU A 251 -0.68 -15.01 0.20
N ARG A 252 0.30 -14.53 0.97
CA ARG A 252 0.12 -13.39 1.88
C ARG A 252 -0.28 -12.12 1.14
N PHE A 253 0.33 -11.83 0.01
CA PHE A 253 -0.05 -10.68 -0.81
C PHE A 253 -1.47 -10.83 -1.36
N THR A 254 -1.81 -12.03 -1.86
CA THR A 254 -3.17 -12.36 -2.33
C THR A 254 -4.20 -12.16 -1.22
N GLU A 255 -3.92 -12.63 -0.01
CA GLU A 255 -4.77 -12.45 1.17
C GLU A 255 -4.92 -10.96 1.54
N ALA A 256 -3.82 -10.22 1.62
CA ALA A 256 -3.83 -8.80 1.96
C ALA A 256 -4.61 -7.98 0.92
N ARG A 257 -4.45 -8.29 -0.37
CA ARG A 257 -5.20 -7.67 -1.47
C ARG A 257 -6.69 -8.00 -1.41
N ARG A 258 -7.05 -9.28 -1.19
CA ARG A 258 -8.46 -9.69 -1.01
C ARG A 258 -9.09 -9.00 0.19
N LYS A 259 -8.36 -8.89 1.30
CA LYS A 259 -8.79 -8.15 2.48
C LYS A 259 -9.03 -6.68 2.15
N LEU A 260 -8.12 -6.01 1.44
CA LEU A 260 -8.33 -4.64 0.97
C LEU A 260 -9.59 -4.51 0.11
N LEU A 261 -9.78 -5.40 -0.88
CA LEU A 261 -10.98 -5.42 -1.73
C LEU A 261 -12.27 -5.51 -0.91
N THR A 262 -12.31 -6.39 0.09
CA THR A 262 -13.48 -6.61 0.95
C THR A 262 -13.72 -5.43 1.90
N ASP A 263 -12.68 -4.95 2.57
CA ASP A 263 -12.81 -3.85 3.53
C ASP A 263 -13.25 -2.54 2.87
N TYR A 264 -12.95 -2.37 1.58
CA TYR A 264 -13.29 -1.16 0.83
C TYR A 264 -14.76 -1.09 0.39
N VAL A 265 -15.48 -2.21 0.35
CA VAL A 265 -16.86 -2.27 -0.16
C VAL A 265 -17.79 -1.25 0.52
N PRO A 266 -17.80 -1.09 1.86
CA PRO A 266 -18.66 -0.10 2.53
C PRO A 266 -18.37 1.34 2.10
N THR A 267 -17.09 1.73 2.03
CA THR A 267 -16.68 3.07 1.61
C THR A 267 -17.03 3.33 0.15
N LEU A 268 -16.81 2.34 -0.73
CA LEU A 268 -17.20 2.43 -2.13
C LEU A 268 -18.72 2.55 -2.29
N ALA A 269 -19.50 1.82 -1.48
CA ALA A 269 -20.95 1.91 -1.46
C ALA A 269 -21.44 3.30 -1.02
N GLU A 270 -20.83 3.87 0.01
CA GLU A 270 -21.15 5.22 0.52
C GLU A 270 -20.94 6.28 -0.56
N VAL A 271 -19.74 6.37 -1.15
CA VAL A 271 -19.45 7.37 -2.19
C VAL A 271 -20.29 7.15 -3.44
N SER A 272 -20.60 5.89 -3.77
CA SER A 272 -21.42 5.57 -4.93
C SER A 272 -22.87 5.98 -4.72
N ARG A 273 -23.39 5.89 -3.49
CA ARG A 273 -24.74 6.36 -3.14
C ARG A 273 -24.84 7.87 -3.03
N ASP A 274 -23.77 8.55 -2.62
CA ASP A 274 -23.72 10.02 -2.73
C ASP A 274 -23.70 10.48 -4.19
N ALA A 275 -22.96 9.75 -5.05
CA ALA A 275 -22.93 9.99 -6.49
C ALA A 275 -24.28 9.70 -7.17
N VAL A 276 -24.87 8.55 -6.84
CA VAL A 276 -26.13 8.06 -7.41
C VAL A 276 -27.02 7.53 -6.29
N PRO A 277 -27.98 8.35 -5.80
CA PRO A 277 -28.94 7.90 -4.82
C PRO A 277 -29.68 6.63 -5.29
N GLY A 278 -29.59 5.56 -4.49
CA GLY A 278 -30.15 4.25 -4.84
C GLY A 278 -29.20 3.31 -5.59
N ALA A 279 -27.91 3.64 -5.71
CA ALA A 279 -26.91 2.70 -6.20
C ALA A 279 -26.89 1.41 -5.37
N THR A 280 -27.11 0.28 -6.04
CA THR A 280 -27.02 -1.07 -5.49
C THR A 280 -25.69 -1.74 -5.83
N GLY A 281 -24.85 -1.11 -6.64
CA GLY A 281 -23.56 -1.63 -7.05
C GLY A 281 -22.87 -0.78 -8.12
N VAL A 282 -21.69 -1.22 -8.53
CA VAL A 282 -20.87 -0.61 -9.58
C VAL A 282 -20.34 -1.66 -10.53
N VAL A 283 -20.22 -1.28 -11.80
CA VAL A 283 -19.47 -2.03 -12.80
C VAL A 283 -18.16 -1.29 -13.05
N ALA A 284 -17.05 -1.96 -12.76
CA ALA A 284 -15.71 -1.43 -12.94
C ALA A 284 -14.87 -2.36 -13.84
N SER A 285 -13.83 -1.82 -14.44
CA SER A 285 -12.87 -2.53 -15.26
C SER A 285 -11.45 -2.36 -14.72
N ARG A 286 -10.70 -3.46 -14.69
CA ARG A 286 -9.29 -3.45 -14.26
C ARG A 286 -8.34 -2.89 -15.30
N ILE A 287 -8.77 -2.82 -16.57
CA ILE A 287 -7.92 -2.38 -17.68
C ILE A 287 -8.33 -1.01 -18.23
N SER A 288 -9.57 -0.58 -17.99
CA SER A 288 -10.00 0.76 -18.40
C SER A 288 -9.28 1.82 -17.57
N PRO A 289 -8.71 2.88 -18.19
CA PRO A 289 -8.15 4.01 -17.47
C PRO A 289 -9.17 4.74 -16.60
N ARG A 290 -10.46 4.66 -16.95
CA ARG A 290 -11.54 5.27 -16.17
C ARG A 290 -11.92 4.43 -14.95
N ARG A 291 -11.54 3.15 -14.90
CA ARG A 291 -11.97 2.14 -13.92
C ARG A 291 -13.48 1.95 -13.84
N LEU A 292 -14.26 2.98 -13.51
CA LEU A 292 -15.72 2.96 -13.50
C LEU A 292 -16.30 2.94 -14.93
N LEU A 293 -17.23 2.02 -15.18
CA LEU A 293 -18.00 1.96 -16.41
C LEU A 293 -19.42 2.49 -16.20
N TRP A 294 -20.15 1.98 -15.19
CA TRP A 294 -21.47 2.47 -14.82
C TRP A 294 -21.90 2.01 -13.42
N PHE A 295 -22.97 2.61 -12.90
CA PHE A 295 -23.63 2.18 -11.65
C PHE A 295 -24.81 1.25 -11.96
N THR A 296 -25.19 0.42 -10.99
CA THR A 296 -26.46 -0.32 -11.02
C THR A 296 -27.43 0.23 -9.98
N THR A 297 -28.71 0.35 -10.36
CA THR A 297 -29.78 0.93 -9.54
C THR A 297 -31.05 0.06 -9.63
N SER A 298 -30.94 -1.21 -9.29
CA SER A 298 -32.02 -2.17 -8.98
C SER A 298 -31.43 -3.59 -8.96
N ASP A 299 -32.14 -4.55 -8.38
CA ASP A 299 -31.79 -5.97 -8.47
C ASP A 299 -32.12 -6.59 -9.86
N GLU A 300 -32.78 -5.84 -10.75
CA GLU A 300 -33.25 -6.36 -12.05
C GLU A 300 -32.15 -6.31 -13.13
N GLY A 301 -31.08 -7.06 -12.91
CA GLY A 301 -30.11 -7.47 -13.94
C GLY A 301 -29.26 -6.35 -14.58
N VAL A 302 -28.18 -6.76 -15.23
CA VAL A 302 -27.13 -5.94 -15.88
C VAL A 302 -27.67 -4.94 -16.94
N ARG A 303 -28.97 -4.96 -17.25
CA ARG A 303 -29.60 -4.19 -18.31
C ARG A 303 -30.36 -2.98 -17.77
N THR A 304 -29.69 -2.00 -17.16
CA THR A 304 -30.34 -0.70 -16.93
C THR A 304 -29.42 0.49 -17.22
N ARG A 305 -30.09 1.53 -17.73
CA ARG A 305 -29.64 2.76 -18.38
C ARG A 305 -28.41 3.41 -17.74
N SER A 306 -27.48 3.89 -18.57
CA SER A 306 -26.45 4.84 -18.15
C SER A 306 -27.13 6.08 -17.53
N ILE A 307 -27.00 6.24 -16.21
CA ILE A 307 -27.43 7.47 -15.53
C ILE A 307 -26.35 8.52 -15.79
N SER A 308 -26.76 9.71 -16.23
CA SER A 308 -25.84 10.85 -16.36
C SER A 308 -25.59 11.41 -14.96
N ILE A 309 -24.32 11.46 -14.56
CA ILE A 309 -23.88 11.85 -13.22
C ILE A 309 -22.95 13.05 -13.38
N PRO A 310 -22.98 14.03 -12.46
CA PRO A 310 -21.99 15.09 -12.42
C PRO A 310 -20.56 14.53 -12.46
N ALA A 311 -19.69 15.18 -13.24
CA ALA A 311 -18.34 14.69 -13.47
C ALA A 311 -17.49 14.64 -12.19
N ASP A 312 -17.68 15.60 -11.29
CA ASP A 312 -17.04 15.68 -9.98
C ASP A 312 -17.40 14.50 -9.09
N LYS A 313 -18.69 14.15 -8.99
CA LYS A 313 -19.15 12.99 -8.20
C LYS A 313 -18.68 11.67 -8.79
N THR A 314 -18.63 11.58 -10.12
CA THR A 314 -18.10 10.40 -10.82
C THR A 314 -16.60 10.24 -10.53
N GLN A 315 -15.85 11.33 -10.51
CA GLN A 315 -14.41 11.30 -10.25
C GLN A 315 -14.08 10.75 -8.87
N VAL A 316 -14.83 11.12 -7.83
CA VAL A 316 -14.63 10.57 -6.48
C VAL A 316 -14.75 9.03 -6.48
N VAL A 317 -15.72 8.48 -7.21
CA VAL A 317 -15.87 7.01 -7.32
C VAL A 317 -14.74 6.39 -8.13
N ILE A 318 -14.27 7.06 -9.20
CA ILE A 318 -13.12 6.63 -9.99
C ILE A 318 -11.85 6.60 -9.14
N ASP A 319 -11.60 7.62 -8.33
CA ASP A 319 -10.43 7.71 -7.46
C ASP A 319 -10.45 6.57 -6.43
N ARG A 320 -11.63 6.30 -5.86
CA ARG A 320 -11.86 5.18 -4.93
C ARG A 320 -11.65 3.82 -5.59
N LEU A 321 -12.14 3.62 -6.81
CA LEU A 321 -11.88 2.39 -7.57
C LEU A 321 -10.41 2.26 -7.98
N SER A 322 -9.74 3.36 -8.30
CA SER A 322 -8.32 3.36 -8.67
C SER A 322 -7.46 2.88 -7.52
N VAL A 323 -7.78 3.32 -6.29
CA VAL A 323 -7.13 2.84 -5.07
C VAL A 323 -7.34 1.34 -4.86
N VAL A 324 -8.57 0.84 -5.02
CA VAL A 324 -8.89 -0.57 -4.77
C VAL A 324 -8.27 -1.50 -5.82
N LEU A 325 -8.20 -1.02 -7.05
CA LEU A 325 -7.68 -1.76 -8.20
C LEU A 325 -6.20 -1.44 -8.48
N ALA A 326 -5.52 -0.67 -7.61
CA ALA A 326 -4.11 -0.31 -7.76
C ALA A 326 -3.23 -1.57 -7.81
N TYR A 327 -3.48 -2.52 -6.91
CA TYR A 327 -2.77 -3.80 -6.82
C TYR A 327 -3.25 -4.86 -7.83
N GLU A 328 -3.77 -4.42 -8.97
CA GLU A 328 -4.21 -5.22 -10.12
C GLU A 328 -4.81 -6.59 -9.72
N PRO A 329 -5.94 -6.63 -9.00
CA PRO A 329 -6.49 -7.91 -8.53
C PRO A 329 -6.82 -8.83 -9.71
N THR A 330 -6.60 -10.12 -9.54
CA THR A 330 -6.94 -11.11 -10.57
C THR A 330 -8.47 -11.27 -10.66
N THR A 331 -8.96 -11.88 -11.74
CA THR A 331 -10.38 -12.28 -11.83
C THR A 331 -10.77 -13.22 -10.68
N GLU A 332 -9.84 -14.06 -10.22
CA GLU A 332 -10.06 -14.95 -9.08
C GLU A 332 -10.23 -14.16 -7.77
N ASP A 333 -9.40 -13.14 -7.54
CA ASP A 333 -9.51 -12.29 -6.35
C ASP A 333 -10.82 -11.52 -6.32
N LEU A 334 -11.19 -10.93 -7.46
CA LEU A 334 -12.46 -10.25 -7.63
C LEU A 334 -13.63 -11.20 -7.32
N ALA A 335 -13.63 -12.41 -7.89
CA ALA A 335 -14.64 -13.41 -7.63
C ALA A 335 -14.71 -13.82 -6.14
N ALA A 336 -13.56 -14.04 -5.49
CA ALA A 336 -13.47 -14.37 -4.07
C ALA A 336 -14.04 -13.25 -3.18
N CYS A 337 -13.93 -11.99 -3.62
CA CYS A 337 -14.46 -10.81 -2.94
C CYS A 337 -15.89 -10.43 -3.39
N GLY A 338 -16.60 -11.31 -4.11
CA GLY A 338 -18.01 -11.13 -4.47
C GLY A 338 -18.27 -10.29 -5.73
N TRP A 339 -17.23 -9.92 -6.48
CA TRP A 339 -17.39 -9.31 -7.79
C TRP A 339 -17.75 -10.37 -8.83
N LYS A 340 -18.63 -10.02 -9.77
CA LYS A 340 -19.11 -10.94 -10.80
C LYS A 340 -18.68 -10.46 -12.18
N PRO A 341 -18.10 -11.30 -13.05
CA PRO A 341 -17.81 -10.89 -14.42
C PRO A 341 -19.09 -10.45 -15.13
N VAL A 342 -18.97 -9.43 -15.97
CA VAL A 342 -20.08 -8.92 -16.77
C VAL A 342 -19.98 -9.49 -18.18
N ASP A 343 -20.89 -10.41 -18.51
CA ASP A 343 -20.96 -11.01 -19.85
C ASP A 343 -21.38 -9.98 -20.92
N GLY A 344 -20.77 -10.03 -22.11
CA GLY A 344 -21.32 -9.41 -23.32
C GLY A 344 -20.48 -8.34 -24.02
N GLN A 345 -19.26 -8.05 -23.55
CA GLN A 345 -18.26 -7.28 -24.29
C GLN A 345 -16.87 -7.88 -24.03
N GLU A 346 -16.43 -8.78 -24.91
CA GLU A 346 -15.16 -9.53 -24.76
C GLU A 346 -13.92 -8.62 -24.58
N ASP A 347 -14.02 -7.36 -24.99
CA ASP A 347 -12.90 -6.41 -24.96
C ASP A 347 -12.79 -5.57 -23.67
N ILE A 348 -13.74 -5.69 -22.74
CA ILE A 348 -13.76 -4.86 -21.53
C ILE A 348 -13.83 -5.80 -20.34
N ASP A 349 -12.67 -6.14 -19.77
CA ASP A 349 -12.54 -6.90 -18.52
C ASP A 349 -13.28 -6.17 -17.39
N ALA A 350 -14.58 -6.46 -17.26
CA ALA A 350 -15.56 -5.72 -16.50
C ALA A 350 -16.22 -6.61 -15.44
N HIS A 351 -16.33 -6.07 -14.22
CA HIS A 351 -16.79 -6.77 -13.06
C HIS A 351 -17.82 -5.93 -12.28
N LEU A 352 -18.89 -6.58 -11.87
CA LEU A 352 -19.99 -6.03 -11.09
C LEU A 352 -19.79 -6.35 -9.61
N LEU A 353 -19.74 -5.32 -8.77
CA LEU A 353 -19.84 -5.44 -7.32
C LEU A 353 -21.21 -4.97 -6.85
N PHE A 354 -21.91 -5.81 -6.08
CA PHE A 354 -23.11 -5.38 -5.35
C PHE A 354 -22.73 -4.83 -3.98
N PHE A 355 -23.40 -3.75 -3.59
CA PHE A 355 -23.24 -3.14 -2.28
C PHE A 355 -24.14 -3.83 -1.24
N PRO A 356 -23.69 -3.95 0.02
CA PRO A 356 -24.55 -4.37 1.13
C PRO A 356 -25.68 -3.35 1.33
N ALA A 357 -26.85 -3.77 1.81
CA ALA A 357 -27.95 -2.84 2.10
C ALA A 357 -27.48 -1.68 3.01
N ALA A 358 -28.01 -0.47 2.76
CA ALA A 358 -27.67 0.76 3.47
C ALA A 358 -28.14 0.76 4.93
#